data_AF-C1MWF1-F1
#
_entry.id   AF-C1MWF1-F1
#
_cell.length_a   1.000
_cell.length_b   1.000
_cell.length_c   1.000
_cell.angle_alpha   90.00
_cell.angle_beta   90.00
_cell.angle_gamma   90.00
#
_symmetry.space_group_name_H-M   'P 1'
#
loop_
_entity.id
_entity.type
_entity.pdbx_description
1 polymer ?
#
loop_
_entity_poly.entity_id
_entity_poly.type
_entity_poly.pdbx_seq_one_letter_code
_entity_poly.pdbx_strand_id
1 'polypeptide(L)' 'PRFWIDERACKSCYECDRRFGPTARKHHCRACGRVFCARCSSNALPPDRDPDGAPARVCGVCYD' A
#
# COMPACT_ATOMS: atom_id res chain seq x y z
N PRO A 1 -13.77 6.53 8.90
CA PRO A 1 -13.66 6.04 7.50
C PRO A 1 -12.19 5.69 7.15
N ARG A 2 -11.90 4.41 6.90
CA ARG A 2 -10.59 3.98 6.39
C ARG A 2 -10.50 4.46 4.94
N PHE A 3 -9.65 5.45 4.68
CA PHE A 3 -9.47 6.02 3.35
C PHE A 3 -8.78 4.98 2.47
N TRP A 4 -9.49 4.37 1.51
CA TRP A 4 -8.95 3.37 0.59
C TRP A 4 -9.12 3.88 -0.83
N ILE A 5 -8.01 4.23 -1.48
CA ILE A 5 -8.07 4.80 -2.83
C ILE A 5 -8.41 3.70 -3.86
N ASP A 6 -9.27 4.04 -4.81
CA ASP A 6 -9.52 3.19 -5.98
C ASP A 6 -8.23 3.04 -6.82
N GLU A 7 -7.76 1.81 -6.94
CA GLU A 7 -6.58 1.46 -7.71
C GLU A 7 -6.69 1.86 -9.18
N ARG A 8 -7.90 1.84 -9.75
CA ARG A 8 -8.13 2.17 -11.17
C ARG A 8 -7.77 3.60 -11.48
N ALA A 9 -7.95 4.51 -10.53
CA ALA A 9 -7.54 5.91 -10.66
C ALA A 9 -6.02 6.12 -10.48
N CYS A 10 -5.33 5.21 -9.78
CA CYS A 10 -3.90 5.34 -9.50
C CYS A 10 -3.05 4.93 -10.70
N LYS A 11 -2.43 5.90 -11.38
CA LYS A 11 -1.54 5.65 -12.53
C LYS A 11 -0.07 5.50 -12.15
N SER A 12 0.31 5.90 -10.94
CA SER A 12 1.67 5.85 -10.42
C SER A 12 1.70 5.49 -8.94
N CYS A 13 2.84 4.96 -8.48
CA CYS A 13 3.12 4.75 -7.07
C CYS A 13 3.05 6.08 -6.32
N TYR A 14 2.35 6.11 -5.19
CA TYR A 14 2.20 7.33 -4.39
C TYR A 14 3.53 7.88 -3.84
N GLU A 15 4.53 7.02 -3.64
CA GLU A 15 5.82 7.42 -3.03
C GLU A 15 6.89 7.81 -4.07
N CYS A 16 7.02 7.01 -5.13
CA CYS A 16 8.16 7.11 -6.05
C CYS A 16 7.77 7.48 -7.48
N ASP A 17 6.50 7.82 -7.70
CA ASP A 17 5.91 8.19 -9.00
C ASP A 17 6.10 7.18 -10.14
N ARG A 18 6.60 5.98 -9.85
CA ARG A 18 6.74 4.90 -10.82
C ARG A 18 5.37 4.60 -11.42
N ARG A 19 5.23 4.79 -12.73
CA ARG A 19 3.99 4.46 -13.46
C ARG A 19 3.69 2.97 -13.37
N PHE A 20 2.42 2.66 -13.13
CA PHE A 20 1.92 1.30 -13.22
C PHE A 20 1.67 0.96 -14.69
N GLY A 21 2.45 0.02 -15.23
CA GLY A 21 2.16 -0.59 -16.52
C GLY A 21 0.96 -1.55 -16.44
N PRO A 22 0.50 -2.09 -17.58
CA PRO A 22 -0.66 -3.00 -17.63
C PRO A 22 -0.51 -4.25 -16.74
N THR A 23 0.72 -4.72 -16.56
CA THR A 23 1.07 -5.90 -15.74
C THR A 23 1.57 -5.53 -14.35
N ALA A 24 1.76 -4.24 -14.05
CA ALA A 24 2.29 -3.80 -12.77
C ALA A 24 1.21 -3.95 -11.69
N ARG A 25 1.47 -4.83 -10.72
CA ARG A 25 0.58 -4.98 -9.56
C ARG A 25 0.63 -3.74 -8.68
N LYS A 26 -0.56 -3.32 -8.25
CA LYS A 26 -0.79 -2.23 -7.31
C LYS A 26 -0.95 -2.81 -5.91
N HIS A 27 -0.51 -2.07 -4.90
CA HIS A 27 -0.56 -2.51 -3.51
C HIS A 27 -1.02 -1.40 -2.60
N HIS A 28 -2.08 -1.63 -1.83
CA HIS A 28 -2.46 -0.69 -0.78
C HIS A 28 -1.62 -0.85 0.47
N CYS A 29 -1.28 0.29 1.08
CA CYS A 29 -0.91 0.31 2.49
C CYS A 29 -2.18 0.13 3.33
N ARG A 30 -2.24 -0.86 4.22
CA ARG A 30 -3.42 -1.10 5.07
C ARG A 30 -3.63 -0.02 6.13
N ALA A 31 -2.58 0.72 6.50
CA ALA A 31 -2.67 1.82 7.47
C ALA A 31 -3.24 3.12 6.86
N CYS A 32 -2.79 3.53 5.66
CA CYS A 32 -3.21 4.79 5.04
C CYS A 32 -4.08 4.65 3.77
N GLY A 33 -4.22 3.42 3.25
CA GLY A 33 -5.02 3.03 2.08
C GLY A 33 -4.66 3.70 0.75
N ARG A 34 -3.46 4.28 0.65
CA ARG A 34 -2.88 4.73 -0.63
C ARG A 34 -2.24 3.58 -1.40
N VAL A 35 -2.01 3.77 -2.69
CA VAL A 35 -1.50 2.75 -3.62
C VAL A 35 -0.01 2.93 -3.91
N PHE A 36 0.75 1.86 -3.78
CA PHE A 36 2.21 1.81 -3.90
C PHE A 36 2.65 0.67 -4.83
N CYS A 37 3.90 0.76 -5.30
CA CYS A 37 4.57 -0.37 -5.93
C CYS A 37 5.10 -1.36 -4.87
N ALA A 38 5.51 -2.56 -5.31
CA ALA A 38 5.99 -3.61 -4.42
C ALA A 38 7.16 -3.16 -3.53
N ARG A 39 8.06 -2.34 -4.08
CA ARG A 39 9.23 -1.79 -3.36
C ARG A 39 8.82 -0.80 -2.27
N CYS A 40 7.92 0.13 -2.57
CA CYS A 40 7.50 1.18 -1.62
C CYS A 40 6.52 0.66 -0.55
N SER A 41 6.06 -0.59 -0.68
CA SER A 41 5.17 -1.25 0.27
C SER A 41 5.70 -2.61 0.70
N SER A 42 7.02 -2.78 0.79
CA SER A 42 7.66 -4.05 1.11
C SER A 42 7.54 -4.47 2.58
N ASN A 43 7.10 -3.55 3.46
CA ASN A 43 7.02 -3.78 4.89
C ASN A 43 5.64 -4.29 5.30
N ALA A 44 5.58 -4.94 6.45
CA ALA A 44 4.34 -5.37 7.07
C ALA A 44 4.33 -5.06 8.56
N LEU A 45 3.21 -4.53 9.07
CA LEU A 45 2.99 -4.42 10.51
C LEU A 45 2.64 -5.80 11.09
N PRO A 46 2.98 -6.03 12.36
CA PRO A 46 2.64 -7.27 13.04
C PRO A 46 1.11 -7.47 13.18
N PRO A 47 0.65 -8.72 13.38
CA PRO A 47 -0.78 -9.08 13.36
C PRO A 47 -1.62 -8.39 14.44
N ASP A 48 -0.99 -7.98 15.55
CA ASP A 48 -1.62 -7.25 16.65
C ASP A 48 -2.03 -5.82 16.27
N ARG A 49 -1.51 -5.29 15.16
CA ARG A 49 -1.84 -3.97 14.62
C ARG A 49 -2.82 -4.00 13.45
N ASP A 50 -3.27 -5.18 13.04
CA ASP A 50 -4.28 -5.35 12.00
C ASP A 50 -5.59 -5.90 12.59
N PRO A 51 -6.75 -5.32 12.27
CA PRO A 51 -8.04 -5.81 12.75
C PRO A 51 -8.34 -7.25 12.35
N ASP A 52 -7.78 -7.73 11.25
CA ASP A 52 -8.01 -9.07 10.70
C ASP A 52 -7.01 -10.10 11.24
N GLY A 53 -6.09 -9.70 12.14
CA GLY A 53 -5.13 -10.60 12.78
C GLY A 53 -4.09 -11.18 11.81
N ALA A 54 -3.85 -10.52 10.68
CA ALA A 54 -2.86 -10.92 9.68
C ALA A 54 -1.78 -9.84 9.51
N PRO A 55 -0.54 -10.19 9.10
CA PRO A 55 0.48 -9.19 8.79
C PRO A 55 -0.02 -8.18 7.75
N ALA A 56 -0.03 -6.90 8.13
CA ALA A 56 -0.62 -5.85 7.32
C ALA A 56 0.45 -5.18 6.45
N ARG A 57 0.40 -5.38 5.14
CA ARG A 57 1.27 -4.65 4.21
C ARG A 57 1.14 -3.13 4.39
N VAL A 58 2.25 -2.44 4.60
CA VAL A 58 2.30 -0.98 4.75
C VAL A 58 3.37 -0.34 3.88
N CYS A 59 3.22 0.95 3.59
CA CYS A 59 4.30 1.72 2.97
C CYS A 59 5.42 2.00 3.98
N GLY A 60 6.58 2.45 3.50
CA GLY A 60 7.71 2.84 4.36
C GLY A 60 7.30 3.86 5.43
N VAL A 61 6.59 4.91 5.02
CA VAL A 61 6.12 5.98 5.94
C VAL A 61 5.20 5.49 7.05
N CYS A 62 4.39 4.44 6.81
CA CYS A 62 3.51 3.89 7.85
C CYS A 62 4.17 2.76 8.65
N TYR A 63 5.37 2.35 8.27
CA TYR A 63 6.15 1.35 8.97
C TYR A 63 7.08 1.98 10.00
N ASP A 64 7.67 3.13 9.66
CA ASP A 64 8.43 3.99 10.56
C ASP A 64 7.52 4.64 11.62
#